data_AF-A0A821KYT2-F1
#
_entry.id   AF-A0A821KYT2-F1
#
_cell.length_a   1.000
_cell.length_b   1.000
_cell.length_c   1.000
_cell.angle_alpha   90.00
_cell.angle_beta   90.00
_cell.angle_gamma   90.00
#
_symmetry.space_group_name_H-M   'P 1'
#
loop_
_entity.id
_entity.type
_entity.pdbx_description
1 polymer ?
#
loop_
_entity_poly.entity_id
_entity_poly.type
_entity_poly.pdbx_seq_one_letter_code
_entity_poly.pdbx_strand_id
1 'polypeptide(L)'
;MGRDLFGIKFGAHLAAHLTPEWRSQYLQYEAMVAILYAAVDRAPSHAETIRNRYFSRIDERFFAYCNKELLKINVFFGEKLSESIRRFEQLRTELNYFKKPLNIHESEQTIIRRRRQYRKILRSNYNHIDDLKLAFSELYLLLVLLQNYQTLNYMGFKKILTKH
;
A
#
# COMPACT_ATOMS: atom_id res chain seq x y z
N MET A 1 -11.84 33.52 -14.96
CA MET A 1 -11.97 32.06 -14.77
C MET A 1 -11.10 31.65 -13.59
N GLY A 2 -11.71 31.42 -12.44
CA GLY A 2 -11.00 31.02 -11.23
C GLY A 2 -10.39 29.64 -11.45
N ARG A 3 -9.04 29.57 -11.44
CA ARG A 3 -8.32 28.29 -11.43
C ARG A 3 -8.86 27.46 -10.28
N ASP A 4 -9.35 26.27 -10.61
CA ASP A 4 -9.99 25.35 -9.67
C ASP A 4 -8.98 24.86 -8.61
N LEU A 5 -8.82 25.67 -7.56
CA LEU A 5 -7.91 25.47 -6.42
C LEU A 5 -8.13 24.13 -5.74
N PHE A 6 -9.29 23.50 -5.93
CA PHE A 6 -9.66 22.25 -5.27
C PHE A 6 -8.93 21.03 -5.84
N GLY A 7 -8.68 21.00 -7.16
CA GLY A 7 -7.90 19.93 -7.81
C GLY A 7 -6.41 20.02 -7.48
N ILE A 8 -5.85 21.24 -7.59
CA ILE A 8 -4.43 21.53 -7.32
C ILE A 8 -4.05 21.20 -5.86
N LYS A 9 -4.95 21.50 -4.90
CA LYS A 9 -4.73 21.16 -3.49
C LYS A 9 -4.71 19.65 -3.24
N PHE A 10 -5.57 18.88 -3.90
CA PHE A 10 -5.55 17.42 -3.73
C PHE A 10 -4.34 16.78 -4.39
N GLY A 11 -3.94 17.22 -5.58
CA GLY A 11 -2.72 16.76 -6.23
C GLY A 11 -1.47 16.96 -5.37
N ALA A 12 -1.32 18.16 -4.80
CA ALA A 12 -0.24 18.46 -3.86
C ALA A 12 -0.32 17.63 -2.57
N HIS A 13 -1.53 17.46 -2.01
CA HIS A 13 -1.74 16.61 -0.83
C HIS A 13 -1.40 15.15 -1.12
N LEU A 14 -1.84 14.61 -2.25
CA LEU A 14 -1.54 13.24 -2.68
C LEU A 14 -0.03 13.05 -2.79
N ALA A 15 0.66 13.93 -3.52
CA ALA A 15 2.10 13.85 -3.74
C ALA A 15 2.94 13.90 -2.45
N ALA A 16 2.50 14.68 -1.45
CA ALA A 16 3.20 14.84 -0.17
C ALA A 16 3.08 13.61 0.76
N HIS A 17 2.02 12.81 0.62
CA HIS A 17 1.74 11.66 1.49
C HIS A 17 2.02 10.31 0.82
N LEU A 18 2.69 10.30 -0.32
CA LEU A 18 3.07 9.06 -0.99
C LEU A 18 4.20 8.37 -0.23
N THR A 19 4.07 7.07 -0.05
CA THR A 19 5.22 6.21 0.28
C THR A 19 6.24 6.31 -0.86
N PRO A 20 7.46 6.83 -0.62
CA PRO A 20 8.43 7.12 -1.69
C PRO A 20 8.72 5.92 -2.60
N GLU A 21 8.84 4.74 -2.01
CA GLU A 21 9.16 3.48 -2.67
C GLU A 21 8.04 3.02 -3.62
N TRP A 22 6.81 3.49 -3.40
CA TRP A 22 5.62 3.05 -4.15
C TRP A 22 5.06 4.15 -5.05
N ARG A 23 5.77 5.28 -5.19
CA ARG A 23 5.28 6.49 -5.90
C ARG A 23 4.71 6.19 -7.29
N SER A 24 5.32 5.29 -8.06
CA SER A 24 4.87 4.93 -9.42
C SER A 24 3.58 4.10 -9.45
N GLN A 25 3.21 3.48 -8.33
CA GLN A 25 2.05 2.59 -8.22
C GLN A 25 0.78 3.34 -7.85
N TYR A 26 0.88 4.56 -7.32
CA TYR A 26 -0.28 5.40 -7.05
C TYR A 26 -0.97 5.89 -8.33
N LEU A 27 -2.23 6.31 -8.18
CA LEU A 27 -3.02 6.95 -9.21
C LEU A 27 -2.31 8.18 -9.77
N GLN A 28 -2.16 8.23 -11.09
CA GLN A 28 -1.62 9.38 -11.82
C GLN A 28 -2.68 10.49 -11.93
N TYR A 29 -3.05 11.08 -10.77
CA TYR A 29 -4.12 12.06 -10.66
C TYR A 29 -3.92 13.27 -11.57
N GLU A 30 -2.72 13.86 -11.58
CA GLU A 30 -2.39 15.02 -12.43
C GLU A 30 -2.53 14.71 -13.92
N ALA A 31 -2.12 13.51 -14.35
CA ALA A 31 -2.25 13.10 -15.74
C ALA A 31 -3.73 12.99 -16.16
N MET A 32 -4.59 12.48 -15.27
CA MET A 32 -6.03 12.40 -15.53
C MET A 32 -6.68 13.78 -15.54
N VAL A 33 -6.29 14.66 -14.63
CA VAL A 33 -6.73 16.06 -14.61
C VAL A 33 -6.35 16.77 -15.92
N ALA A 34 -5.14 16.53 -16.44
CA ALA A 34 -4.70 17.08 -17.72
C ALA A 34 -5.55 16.58 -18.90
N ILE A 35 -6.02 15.32 -18.88
CA ILE A 35 -6.96 14.81 -19.90
C ILE A 35 -8.26 15.62 -19.89
N LEU A 36 -8.83 15.87 -18.72
CA LEU A 36 -10.09 16.62 -18.57
C LEU A 36 -9.94 18.08 -19.01
N TYR A 37 -8.85 18.75 -18.62
CA TYR A 37 -8.59 20.12 -19.07
C TYR A 37 -8.37 20.21 -20.57
N ALA A 38 -7.59 19.30 -21.16
CA ALA A 38 -7.37 19.27 -22.60
C ALA A 38 -8.67 18.98 -23.38
N ALA A 39 -9.59 18.20 -22.78
CA ALA A 39 -10.88 17.92 -23.38
C ALA A 39 -11.74 19.19 -23.50
N VAL A 40 -11.80 19.99 -22.43
CA VAL A 40 -12.55 21.26 -22.42
C VAL A 40 -11.91 22.30 -23.34
N ASP A 41 -10.59 22.43 -23.31
CA ASP A 41 -9.83 23.41 -24.11
C ASP A 41 -10.00 23.19 -25.62
N ARG A 42 -10.02 21.92 -26.05
CA ARG A 42 -10.14 21.54 -27.47
C ARG A 42 -11.58 21.31 -27.93
N ALA A 43 -12.57 21.64 -27.10
CA ALA A 43 -13.97 21.37 -27.40
C ALA A 43 -14.47 22.21 -28.60
N PRO A 44 -15.11 21.58 -29.61
CA PRO A 44 -15.61 22.29 -30.77
C PRO A 44 -16.83 23.17 -30.44
N SER A 45 -16.79 24.44 -30.88
CA SER A 45 -17.81 25.45 -30.55
C SER A 45 -19.08 25.40 -31.41
N HIS A 46 -19.02 24.83 -32.62
CA HIS A 46 -19.92 25.21 -33.72
C HIS A 46 -21.14 24.30 -33.94
N ALA A 47 -21.11 23.03 -33.51
CA ALA A 47 -22.25 22.11 -33.70
C ALA A 47 -22.36 21.09 -32.56
N GLU A 48 -23.58 20.94 -32.03
CA GLU A 48 -23.88 20.06 -30.89
C GLU A 48 -23.61 18.58 -31.20
N THR A 49 -23.95 18.10 -32.39
CA THR A 49 -23.68 16.72 -32.81
C THR A 49 -22.18 16.39 -32.88
N ILE A 50 -21.37 17.34 -33.37
CA ILE A 50 -19.91 17.21 -33.41
C ILE A 50 -19.34 17.24 -31.98
N ARG A 51 -19.90 18.09 -31.11
CA ARG A 51 -19.52 18.20 -29.71
C ARG A 51 -19.83 16.93 -28.93
N ASN A 52 -21.00 16.33 -29.11
CA ASN A 52 -21.39 15.08 -28.46
C ASN A 52 -20.47 13.94 -28.88
N ARG A 53 -20.21 13.78 -30.19
CA ARG A 53 -19.26 12.78 -30.70
C ARG A 53 -17.84 12.99 -30.17
N TYR A 54 -17.42 14.25 -30.03
CA TYR A 54 -16.12 14.59 -29.45
C TYR A 54 -16.05 14.16 -27.97
N PHE A 55 -17.03 14.51 -27.15
CA PHE A 55 -17.03 14.13 -25.73
C PHE A 55 -17.16 12.62 -25.53
N SER A 56 -17.94 11.90 -26.33
CA SER A 56 -17.98 10.42 -26.25
C SER A 56 -16.61 9.79 -26.47
N ARG A 57 -15.80 10.32 -27.39
CA ARG A 57 -14.41 9.84 -27.61
C ARG A 57 -13.48 10.17 -26.45
N ILE A 58 -13.68 11.34 -25.82
CA ILE A 58 -12.95 11.71 -24.61
C ILE A 58 -13.32 10.79 -23.47
N ASP A 59 -14.60 10.48 -23.28
CA ASP A 59 -15.09 9.57 -22.24
C ASP A 59 -14.49 8.18 -22.40
N GLU A 60 -14.54 7.61 -23.61
CA GLU A 60 -13.90 6.32 -23.91
C GLU A 60 -12.42 6.33 -23.54
N ARG A 61 -11.69 7.38 -23.93
CA ARG A 61 -10.27 7.53 -23.61
C ARG A 61 -10.03 7.68 -22.10
N PHE A 62 -10.86 8.46 -21.42
CA PHE A 62 -10.76 8.71 -19.98
C PHE A 62 -11.02 7.44 -19.18
N PHE A 63 -12.13 6.73 -19.45
CA PHE A 63 -12.45 5.47 -18.77
C PHE A 63 -11.47 4.33 -19.12
N ALA A 64 -10.93 4.29 -20.33
CA ALA A 64 -9.83 3.39 -20.65
C ALA A 64 -8.59 3.66 -19.77
N TYR A 65 -8.28 4.94 -19.52
CA TYR A 65 -7.19 5.33 -18.63
C TYR A 65 -7.51 5.00 -17.15
N CYS A 66 -8.75 5.23 -16.69
CA CYS A 66 -9.22 4.81 -15.37
C CYS A 66 -9.03 3.31 -15.16
N ASN A 67 -9.43 2.49 -16.13
CA ASN A 67 -9.29 1.04 -16.05
C ASN A 67 -7.83 0.61 -15.99
N LYS A 68 -6.96 1.23 -16.79
CA LYS A 68 -5.50 0.99 -16.75
C LYS A 68 -4.94 1.28 -15.36
N GLU A 69 -5.25 2.43 -14.80
CA GLU A 69 -4.76 2.83 -13.47
C GLU A 69 -5.35 1.97 -12.35
N LEU A 70 -6.63 1.59 -12.45
CA LEU A 70 -7.30 0.73 -11.48
C LEU A 70 -6.68 -0.66 -11.45
N LEU A 71 -6.41 -1.23 -12.63
CA LEU A 71 -5.74 -2.53 -12.74
C LEU A 71 -4.35 -2.49 -12.10
N LYS A 72 -3.54 -1.47 -12.43
CA LYS A 72 -2.22 -1.25 -11.83
C LYS A 72 -2.29 -1.23 -10.31
N ILE A 73 -3.21 -0.43 -9.76
CA ILE A 73 -3.38 -0.27 -8.32
C ILE A 73 -3.80 -1.58 -7.66
N ASN A 74 -4.75 -2.30 -8.25
CA ASN A 74 -5.25 -3.57 -7.72
C ASN A 74 -4.19 -4.68 -7.75
N VAL A 75 -3.42 -4.77 -8.84
CA VAL A 75 -2.31 -5.74 -8.95
C VAL A 75 -1.29 -5.50 -7.86
N PHE A 76 -0.80 -4.26 -7.72
CA PHE A 76 0.17 -3.92 -6.69
C PHE A 76 -0.36 -4.14 -5.26
N PHE A 77 -1.60 -3.75 -4.98
CA PHE A 77 -2.23 -3.96 -3.67
C PHE A 77 -2.36 -5.45 -3.36
N GLY A 78 -2.82 -6.25 -4.33
CA GLY A 78 -2.96 -7.70 -4.19
C GLY A 78 -1.62 -8.37 -3.88
N GLU A 79 -0.57 -8.03 -4.63
CA GLU A 79 0.79 -8.53 -4.40
C GLU A 79 1.28 -8.22 -2.98
N LYS A 80 1.15 -6.95 -2.54
CA LYS A 80 1.59 -6.52 -1.20
C LYS A 80 0.78 -7.14 -0.07
N LEU A 81 -0.52 -7.33 -0.27
CA LEU A 81 -1.38 -8.01 0.69
C LEU A 81 -0.99 -9.49 0.82
N SER A 82 -0.79 -10.19 -0.30
CA SER A 82 -0.34 -11.59 -0.29
C SER A 82 1.04 -11.75 0.36
N GLU A 83 1.97 -10.83 0.10
CA GLU A 83 3.29 -10.79 0.77
C GLU A 83 3.14 -10.64 2.29
N SER A 84 2.27 -9.73 2.72
CA SER A 84 2.01 -9.46 4.15
C SER A 84 1.35 -10.65 4.86
N ILE A 85 0.37 -11.30 4.22
CA ILE A 85 -0.28 -12.51 4.74
C ILE A 85 0.75 -13.63 4.92
N ARG A 86 1.58 -13.89 3.91
CA ARG A 86 2.63 -14.91 3.99
C ARG A 86 3.62 -14.61 5.12
N ARG A 87 4.06 -13.36 5.25
CA ARG A 87 4.98 -12.95 6.33
C ARG A 87 4.33 -13.12 7.72
N PHE A 88 3.04 -12.79 7.85
CA PHE A 88 2.30 -13.00 9.08
C PHE A 88 2.22 -14.48 9.47
N GLU A 89 1.92 -15.37 8.53
CA GLU A 89 1.84 -16.82 8.80
C GLU A 89 3.19 -17.40 9.22
N GLN A 90 4.29 -16.94 8.61
CA GLN A 90 5.66 -17.29 8.99
C GLN A 90 5.96 -16.85 10.42
N LEU A 91 5.77 -15.57 10.74
CA LEU A 91 6.04 -15.02 12.07
C LEU A 91 5.16 -15.67 13.15
N ARG A 92 3.90 -15.98 12.84
CA ARG A 92 3.00 -16.70 13.74
C ARG A 92 3.51 -18.11 14.04
N THR A 93 4.03 -18.80 13.03
CA THR A 93 4.59 -20.15 13.18
C THR A 93 5.85 -20.13 14.04
N GLU A 94 6.76 -19.18 13.80
CA GLU A 94 7.97 -19.00 14.62
C GLU A 94 7.64 -18.68 16.08
N LEU A 95 6.70 -17.76 16.31
CA LEU A 95 6.23 -17.43 17.65
C LEU A 95 5.63 -18.65 18.38
N ASN A 96 4.88 -19.48 17.68
CA ASN A 96 4.29 -20.69 18.24
C ASN A 96 5.34 -21.76 18.56
N TYR A 97 6.39 -21.90 17.73
CA TYR A 97 7.52 -22.77 18.04
C TYR A 97 8.23 -22.32 19.33
N PHE A 98 8.42 -21.01 19.49
CA PHE A 98 9.03 -20.43 20.69
C PHE A 98 8.19 -20.65 21.97
N LYS A 99 6.86 -20.60 21.87
CA LYS A 99 5.94 -20.78 23.01
C LYS A 99 5.87 -22.23 23.54
N LYS A 100 6.40 -23.22 22.81
CA LYS A 100 6.39 -24.61 23.30
C LYS A 100 7.36 -24.73 24.49
N PRO A 101 6.90 -25.12 25.69
CA PRO A 101 7.78 -25.31 26.82
C PRO A 101 8.77 -26.44 26.51
N LEU A 102 10.04 -26.23 26.89
CA LEU A 102 11.06 -27.28 26.94
C LEU A 102 10.62 -28.30 28.01
N ASN A 103 9.87 -29.33 27.63
CA ASN A 103 9.62 -30.50 28.47
C ASN A 103 10.95 -31.22 28.67
N ILE A 104 11.66 -30.89 29.75
CA ILE A 104 12.91 -31.54 30.14
C ILE A 104 12.74 -32.10 31.55
N HIS A 105 12.50 -33.41 31.64
CA HIS A 105 12.59 -34.19 32.88
C HIS A 105 14.06 -34.35 33.33
N GLU A 106 14.28 -34.02 34.61
CA GLU A 106 15.23 -34.48 35.65
C GLU A 106 16.75 -34.74 35.42
N SER A 107 17.57 -34.17 36.32
CA SER A 107 18.52 -34.83 37.26
C SER A 107 19.63 -33.86 37.75
N GLU A 108 19.95 -33.91 39.05
CA GLU A 108 20.70 -32.88 39.80
C GLU A 108 22.20 -32.72 39.44
N GLN A 109 22.83 -33.73 38.85
CA GLN A 109 24.27 -33.66 38.55
C GLN A 109 24.62 -32.82 37.30
N THR A 110 23.62 -32.40 36.52
CA THR A 110 23.80 -31.59 35.30
C THR A 110 23.74 -30.06 35.54
N ILE A 111 23.46 -29.60 36.76
CA ILE A 111 23.04 -28.22 37.08
C ILE A 111 24.11 -27.15 36.77
N ILE A 112 25.40 -27.39 37.07
CA ILE A 112 26.45 -26.36 36.96
C ILE A 112 26.92 -26.17 35.50
N ARG A 113 27.13 -27.26 34.74
CA ARG A 113 27.43 -27.19 33.30
C ARG A 113 26.22 -26.66 32.51
N ARG A 114 24.99 -26.98 32.93
CA ARG A 114 23.78 -26.39 32.34
C ARG A 114 23.64 -24.90 32.64
N ARG A 115 24.01 -24.35 33.81
CA ARG A 115 23.87 -22.89 34.07
C ARG A 115 24.53 -22.00 33.01
N ARG A 116 25.70 -22.39 32.48
CA ARG A 116 26.40 -21.64 31.42
C ARG A 116 25.72 -21.80 30.05
N GLN A 117 25.22 -23.00 29.75
CA GLN A 117 24.47 -23.31 28.54
C GLN A 117 23.05 -22.70 28.55
N TYR A 118 22.37 -22.70 29.71
CA TYR A 118 21.09 -22.03 29.96
C TYR A 118 21.21 -20.53 29.81
N ARG A 119 22.26 -19.89 30.32
CA ARG A 119 22.50 -18.45 30.06
C ARG A 119 22.72 -18.17 28.57
N LYS A 120 23.35 -19.08 27.83
CA LYS A 120 23.55 -18.96 26.37
C LYS A 120 22.23 -19.15 25.60
N ILE A 121 21.41 -20.12 26.00
CA ILE A 121 20.06 -20.36 25.47
C ILE A 121 19.14 -19.19 25.80
N LEU A 122 19.15 -18.69 27.03
CA LEU A 122 18.37 -17.51 27.44
C LEU A 122 18.78 -16.26 26.67
N ARG A 123 20.08 -16.02 26.46
CA ARG A 123 20.54 -14.91 25.61
C ARG A 123 20.18 -15.10 24.14
N SER A 124 20.33 -16.31 23.60
CA SER A 124 19.93 -16.64 22.23
C SER A 124 18.41 -16.48 22.03
N ASN A 125 17.62 -16.87 23.03
CA ASN A 125 16.17 -16.73 23.05
C ASN A 125 15.74 -15.27 23.22
N TYR A 126 16.48 -14.48 23.99
CA TYR A 126 16.20 -13.05 24.16
C TYR A 126 16.44 -12.29 22.84
N ASN A 127 17.59 -12.52 22.20
CA ASN A 127 17.89 -11.94 20.89
C ASN A 127 16.83 -12.38 19.85
N HIS A 128 16.44 -13.65 19.85
CA HIS A 128 15.41 -14.16 18.94
C HIS A 128 14.01 -13.56 19.20
N ILE A 129 13.64 -13.30 20.46
CA ILE A 129 12.41 -12.57 20.78
C ILE A 129 12.47 -11.13 20.24
N ASP A 130 13.61 -10.46 20.39
CA ASP A 130 13.76 -9.09 19.90
C ASP A 130 13.74 -9.02 18.37
N ASP A 131 14.33 -10.01 17.68
CA ASP A 131 14.22 -10.18 16.23
C ASP A 131 12.75 -10.39 15.81
N LEU A 132 11.99 -11.22 16.53
CA LEU A 132 10.57 -11.43 16.30
C LEU A 132 9.76 -10.13 16.52
N LYS A 133 10.03 -9.38 17.58
CA LYS A 133 9.37 -8.08 17.82
C LYS A 133 9.67 -7.09 16.71
N LEU A 134 10.91 -7.04 16.23
CA LEU A 134 11.30 -6.19 15.12
C LEU A 134 10.55 -6.59 13.85
N ALA A 135 10.53 -7.87 13.52
CA ALA A 135 9.86 -8.37 12.32
C ALA A 135 8.33 -8.13 12.35
N PHE A 136 7.68 -8.26 13.51
CA PHE A 136 6.28 -7.88 13.68
C PHE A 136 6.07 -6.37 13.55
N SER A 137 6.99 -5.56 14.07
CA SER A 137 6.93 -4.09 13.96
C SER A 137 7.07 -3.62 12.51
N GLU A 138 7.98 -4.23 11.75
CA GLU A 138 8.12 -4.00 10.30
C GLU A 138 6.86 -4.42 9.53
N LEU A 139 6.31 -5.59 9.83
CA LEU A 139 5.06 -6.05 9.22
C LEU A 139 3.91 -5.09 9.52
N TYR A 140 3.79 -4.61 10.76
CA TYR A 140 2.77 -3.63 11.14
C TYR A 140 2.93 -2.32 10.38
N LEU A 141 4.16 -1.80 10.27
CA LEU A 141 4.44 -0.60 9.47
C LEU A 141 4.03 -0.80 8.01
N LEU A 142 4.37 -1.94 7.41
CA LEU A 142 3.96 -2.28 6.03
C LEU A 142 2.44 -2.28 5.87
N LEU A 143 1.69 -2.81 6.84
CA LEU A 143 0.23 -2.80 6.81
C LEU A 143 -0.36 -1.39 6.91
N VAL A 144 0.22 -0.52 7.74
CA VAL A 144 -0.19 0.90 7.83
C VAL A 144 0.06 1.61 6.49
N LEU A 145 1.24 1.39 5.88
CA LEU A 145 1.54 1.95 4.56
C LEU A 145 0.57 1.43 3.49
N LEU A 146 0.20 0.15 3.54
CA LEU A 146 -0.75 -0.46 2.60
C LEU A 146 -2.17 0.11 2.77
N GLN A 147 -2.61 0.36 4.01
CA GLN A 147 -3.88 1.02 4.31
C GLN A 147 -3.89 2.47 3.79
N ASN A 148 -2.79 3.21 3.97
CA ASN A 148 -2.63 4.56 3.43
C ASN A 148 -2.67 4.54 1.90
N TYR A 149 -1.98 3.58 1.27
CA TYR A 149 -2.01 3.38 -0.18
C TYR A 149 -3.44 3.16 -0.69
N GLN A 150 -4.21 2.26 -0.07
CA GLN A 150 -5.61 2.02 -0.43
C GLN A 150 -6.44 3.30 -0.30
N THR A 151 -6.31 4.00 0.83
CA THR A 151 -7.10 5.20 1.15
C THR A 151 -6.83 6.34 0.18
N LEU A 152 -5.55 6.61 -0.12
CA LEU A 152 -5.15 7.67 -1.06
C LEU A 152 -5.63 7.39 -2.48
N ASN A 153 -5.47 6.15 -2.97
CA ASN A 153 -5.93 5.77 -4.30
C ASN A 153 -7.46 5.83 -4.41
N TYR A 154 -8.19 5.35 -3.41
CA TYR A 154 -9.64 5.46 -3.35
C TYR A 154 -10.11 6.92 -3.40
N MET A 155 -9.52 7.78 -2.57
CA MET A 155 -9.85 9.22 -2.58
C MET A 155 -9.52 9.86 -3.93
N GLY A 156 -8.40 9.45 -4.55
CA GLY A 156 -8.00 9.91 -5.88
C GLY A 156 -9.03 9.56 -6.95
N PHE A 157 -9.46 8.30 -7.01
CA PHE A 157 -10.52 7.87 -7.92
C PHE A 157 -11.84 8.60 -7.65
N LYS A 158 -12.27 8.67 -6.39
CA LYS A 158 -13.49 9.40 -6.02
C LYS A 158 -13.46 10.84 -6.53
N LYS A 159 -12.35 11.54 -6.30
CA LYS A 159 -12.19 12.95 -6.70
C LYS A 159 -12.10 13.12 -8.21
N ILE A 160 -11.37 12.26 -8.93
CA ILE A 160 -11.23 12.43 -10.38
C ILE A 160 -12.54 12.10 -11.11
N LEU A 161 -13.28 11.11 -10.63
CA LEU A 161 -14.60 10.75 -11.18
C LEU A 161 -15.68 11.77 -10.82
N THR A 162 -15.53 12.52 -9.73
CA THR A 162 -16.43 13.67 -9.42
C THR A 162 -16.07 14.90 -10.26
N LYS A 163 -14.85 14.97 -10.77
CA LYS A 163 -14.35 16.08 -11.59
C LYS A 163 -14.69 15.91 -13.07
N HIS A 164 -14.70 14.67 -13.56
CA HIS A 164 -15.28 14.29 -14.85
C HIS A 164 -16.78 14.54 -14.82
#